data_AF-A0A661XGN3-F1
#
_entry.id   AF-A0A661XGN3-F1
#
_cell.length_a   1.000
_cell.length_b   1.000
_cell.length_c   1.000
_cell.angle_alpha   90.00
_cell.angle_beta   90.00
_cell.angle_gamma   90.00
#
_symmetry.space_group_name_H-M   'P 1'
#
loop_
_entity.id
_entity.type
_entity.pdbx_description
1 polymer ?
#
loop_
_entity_poly.entity_id
_entity_poly.type
_entity_poly.pdbx_seq_one_letter_code
_entity_poly.pdbx_strand_id
1 'polypeptide(L)'
;MKFIMDRRSSKIIVTQRHRIKNALLIVGVCVLVGLAYPVLDKEFSDTFAFVNGALIGVLGGVGMALHQDFTFYGRMARQHFLRRLILVTLLYTVGFALLIIIVTGFTGALENNKTFISHVQSEVFQEFLFQGDYVVILLYAVILSSALSFVFSMQRKVDGRVIWNMVSGKYAKPKEEERIFMFLDMKDSTKIAEELGEMRFFEFINDFFTD
;
A
#
# COMPACT_ATOMS: atom_id res chain seq x y z
N MET A 1 -16.85 -3.17 -35.80
CA MET A 1 -17.40 -3.63 -34.50
C MET A 1 -16.49 -4.63 -33.77
N LYS A 2 -16.02 -5.71 -34.43
CA LYS A 2 -15.06 -6.69 -33.86
C LYS A 2 -13.73 -6.07 -33.37
N PHE A 3 -13.20 -5.09 -34.10
CA PHE A 3 -11.94 -4.39 -33.77
C PHE A 3 -12.02 -3.48 -32.52
N ILE A 4 -13.22 -3.02 -32.15
CA ILE A 4 -13.44 -2.17 -30.96
C ILE A 4 -13.64 -3.03 -29.71
N MET A 5 -14.29 -4.20 -29.83
CA MET A 5 -14.37 -5.19 -28.75
C MET A 5 -12.99 -5.74 -28.37
N ASP A 6 -12.12 -6.00 -29.35
CA ASP A 6 -10.78 -6.53 -29.11
C ASP A 6 -9.90 -5.56 -28.32
N ARG A 7 -9.91 -4.26 -28.65
CA ARG A 7 -9.20 -3.21 -27.88
C ARG A 7 -9.74 -2.99 -26.46
N ARG A 8 -11.05 -3.16 -26.24
CA ARG A 8 -11.61 -3.10 -24.87
C ARG A 8 -11.16 -4.31 -24.05
N SER A 9 -11.20 -5.50 -24.64
CA SER A 9 -10.76 -6.72 -23.98
C SER A 9 -9.26 -6.68 -23.60
N SER A 10 -8.41 -6.20 -24.51
CA SER A 10 -6.97 -6.10 -24.25
C SER A 10 -6.61 -5.04 -23.20
N LYS A 11 -7.29 -3.88 -23.18
CA LYS A 11 -7.11 -2.88 -22.10
C LYS A 11 -7.53 -3.42 -20.73
N ILE A 12 -8.62 -4.18 -20.65
CA ILE A 12 -9.10 -4.82 -19.41
C ILE A 12 -8.10 -5.88 -18.92
N ILE A 13 -7.58 -6.71 -19.83
CA ILE A 13 -6.60 -7.76 -19.50
C ILE A 13 -5.27 -7.15 -19.00
N VAL A 14 -4.79 -6.07 -19.64
CA VAL A 14 -3.53 -5.41 -19.24
C VAL A 14 -3.63 -4.72 -17.88
N THR A 15 -4.77 -4.09 -17.58
CA THR A 15 -5.02 -3.48 -16.25
C THR A 15 -5.20 -4.54 -15.17
N GLN A 16 -5.91 -5.65 -15.44
CA GLN A 16 -5.98 -6.78 -14.51
C GLN A 16 -4.62 -7.39 -14.20
N ARG A 17 -3.75 -7.56 -15.21
CA ARG A 17 -2.43 -8.14 -15.00
C ARG A 17 -1.54 -7.27 -14.11
N HIS A 18 -1.61 -5.94 -14.24
CA HIS A 18 -0.88 -5.03 -13.33
C HIS A 18 -1.42 -5.08 -11.90
N ARG A 19 -2.74 -5.23 -11.72
CA ARG A 19 -3.36 -5.36 -10.39
C ARG A 19 -2.89 -6.61 -9.67
N ILE A 20 -2.98 -7.76 -10.34
CA ILE A 20 -2.55 -9.04 -9.75
C ILE A 20 -1.06 -8.98 -9.42
N LYS A 21 -0.23 -8.40 -10.28
CA LYS A 21 1.20 -8.22 -9.99
C LYS A 21 1.44 -7.35 -8.75
N ASN A 22 0.76 -6.22 -8.61
CA ASN A 22 0.92 -5.35 -7.44
C ASN A 22 0.42 -6.02 -6.16
N ALA A 23 -0.71 -6.72 -6.21
CA ALA A 23 -1.25 -7.48 -5.09
C ALA A 23 -0.27 -8.59 -4.65
N LEU A 24 0.25 -9.37 -5.60
CA LEU A 24 1.25 -10.40 -5.33
C LEU A 24 2.55 -9.81 -4.77
N LEU A 25 2.97 -8.64 -5.25
CA LEU A 25 4.14 -7.94 -4.73
C LEU A 25 3.93 -7.50 -3.27
N ILE A 26 2.76 -6.94 -2.93
CA ILE A 26 2.43 -6.54 -1.55
C ILE A 26 2.46 -7.75 -0.63
N VAL A 27 1.73 -8.82 -1.00
CA VAL A 27 1.69 -10.05 -0.21
C VAL A 27 3.09 -10.64 -0.06
N GLY A 28 3.85 -10.73 -1.15
CA GLY A 28 5.22 -11.24 -1.13
C GLY A 28 6.14 -10.45 -0.20
N VAL A 29 6.08 -9.11 -0.23
CA VAL A 29 6.87 -8.27 0.68
C VAL A 29 6.42 -8.46 2.12
N CYS A 30 5.12 -8.50 2.41
CA CYS A 30 4.61 -8.72 3.77
C CYS A 30 5.03 -10.09 4.33
N VAL A 31 5.00 -11.14 3.52
CA VAL A 31 5.45 -12.48 3.92
C VAL A 31 6.95 -12.52 4.18
N LEU A 32 7.76 -11.94 3.28
CA LEU A 32 9.22 -11.89 3.46
C LEU A 32 9.59 -11.15 4.74
N VAL A 33 8.94 -10.02 5.00
CA VAL A 33 9.20 -9.21 6.20
C VAL A 33 8.68 -9.91 7.46
N GLY A 34 7.52 -10.59 7.39
CA GLY A 34 6.99 -11.40 8.48
C GLY A 34 7.91 -12.56 8.85
N LEU A 35 8.50 -13.25 7.86
CA LEU A 35 9.50 -14.30 8.09
C LEU A 35 10.85 -13.76 8.59
N ALA A 36 11.17 -12.50 8.31
CA ALA A 36 12.38 -11.87 8.79
C ALA A 36 12.28 -11.46 10.28
N TYR A 37 11.07 -11.30 10.83
CA TYR A 37 10.89 -10.88 12.22
C TYR A 37 11.52 -11.87 13.23
N PRO A 38 11.22 -13.20 13.21
CA PRO A 38 11.84 -14.15 14.13
C PRO A 38 13.37 -14.22 14.03
N VAL A 39 13.89 -13.97 12.83
CA VAL A 39 15.35 -13.89 12.57
C VAL A 39 15.97 -12.70 13.29
N LEU A 40 15.28 -11.55 13.31
CA LEU A 40 15.73 -10.34 13.98
C LEU A 40 15.63 -10.46 15.51
N ASP A 41 14.60 -11.15 16.00
CA ASP A 41 14.36 -11.39 17.43
C ASP A 41 15.24 -12.51 18.01
N LYS A 42 16.08 -13.13 17.17
CA LYS A 42 16.96 -14.26 17.51
C LYS A 42 16.24 -15.52 17.97
N GLU A 43 14.95 -15.64 17.69
CA GLU A 43 14.13 -16.82 17.95
C GLU A 43 14.25 -17.87 16.83
N PHE A 44 15.48 -18.15 16.38
CA PHE A 44 15.75 -19.02 15.23
C PHE A 44 15.29 -20.48 15.41
N SER A 45 15.16 -20.94 16.66
CA SER A 45 14.75 -22.30 16.98
C SER A 45 13.23 -22.48 17.08
N ASP A 46 12.47 -21.39 17.18
CA ASP A 46 11.03 -21.50 17.34
C ASP A 46 10.31 -21.56 15.99
N THR A 47 9.76 -22.73 15.68
CA THR A 47 8.98 -22.94 14.47
C THR A 47 7.67 -22.15 14.50
N PHE A 48 7.09 -21.92 15.68
CA PHE A 48 5.84 -21.18 15.83
C PHE A 48 6.02 -19.69 15.53
N ALA A 49 7.15 -19.08 15.91
CA ALA A 49 7.49 -17.72 15.50
C ALA A 49 7.51 -17.53 13.97
N PHE A 50 8.11 -18.46 13.22
CA PHE A 50 8.09 -18.41 11.74
C PHE A 50 6.69 -18.60 11.16
N VAL A 51 5.89 -19.50 11.73
CA VAL A 51 4.49 -19.71 11.32
C VAL A 51 3.66 -18.45 11.58
N ASN A 52 3.83 -17.81 12.75
CA ASN A 52 3.16 -16.56 13.09
C ASN A 52 3.51 -15.44 12.11
N GLY A 53 4.81 -15.25 11.86
CA GLY A 53 5.30 -14.26 10.90
C GLY A 53 4.74 -14.48 9.48
N ALA A 54 4.72 -15.73 9.01
CA ALA A 54 4.14 -16.07 7.71
C ALA A 54 2.63 -15.80 7.65
N LEU A 55 1.87 -16.24 8.66
CA LEU A 55 0.42 -16.05 8.70
C LEU A 55 0.04 -14.56 8.76
N ILE A 56 0.69 -13.78 9.62
CA ILE A 56 0.48 -12.34 9.71
C ILE A 56 0.84 -11.67 8.38
N GLY A 57 1.96 -12.07 7.76
CA GLY A 57 2.40 -11.55 6.47
C GLY A 57 1.41 -11.84 5.34
N VAL A 58 0.88 -13.06 5.23
CA VAL A 58 -0.12 -13.43 4.23
C VAL A 58 -1.43 -12.70 4.48
N LEU A 59 -2.01 -12.80 5.68
CA LEU A 59 -3.32 -12.25 5.98
C LEU A 59 -3.32 -10.72 5.92
N GLY A 60 -2.31 -10.09 6.53
CA GLY A 60 -2.11 -8.65 6.48
C GLY A 60 -1.84 -8.14 5.07
N GLY A 61 -0.99 -8.85 4.30
CA GLY A 61 -0.69 -8.51 2.91
C GLY A 61 -1.91 -8.61 2.00
N VAL A 62 -2.73 -9.65 2.15
CA VAL A 62 -3.98 -9.82 1.38
C VAL A 62 -4.97 -8.71 1.73
N GLY A 63 -5.17 -8.42 3.02
CA GLY A 63 -6.04 -7.31 3.45
C GLY A 63 -5.59 -5.96 2.87
N MET A 64 -4.28 -5.71 2.88
CA MET A 64 -3.70 -4.50 2.31
C MET A 64 -3.89 -4.41 0.79
N ALA A 65 -3.67 -5.52 0.08
CA ALA A 65 -3.84 -5.59 -1.37
C ALA A 65 -5.30 -5.36 -1.79
N LEU A 66 -6.26 -5.96 -1.08
CA LEU A 66 -7.70 -5.76 -1.33
C LEU A 66 -8.12 -4.31 -1.10
N HIS A 67 -7.69 -3.70 0.01
CA HIS A 67 -7.98 -2.30 0.28
C HIS A 67 -7.37 -1.36 -0.78
N GLN A 68 -6.13 -1.61 -1.22
CA GLN A 68 -5.55 -0.83 -2.31
C GLN A 68 -6.33 -0.96 -3.61
N ASP A 69 -6.76 -2.17 -3.96
CA ASP A 69 -7.54 -2.41 -5.17
C ASP A 69 -8.90 -1.70 -5.11
N PHE A 70 -9.61 -1.79 -3.97
CA PHE A 70 -10.87 -1.08 -3.76
C PHE A 70 -10.72 0.44 -3.85
N THR A 71 -9.68 1.00 -3.22
CA THR A 71 -9.43 2.46 -3.26
C THR A 71 -8.90 2.96 -4.59
N PHE A 72 -8.37 2.10 -5.46
CA PHE A 72 -7.92 2.47 -6.79
C PHE A 72 -9.09 2.74 -7.75
N TYR A 73 -10.25 2.10 -7.53
CA TYR A 73 -11.43 2.19 -8.41
C TYR A 73 -12.58 3.04 -7.84
N GLY A 74 -12.52 3.45 -6.57
CA GLY A 74 -13.55 4.28 -5.93
C GLY A 74 -13.40 5.78 -6.19
N ARG A 75 -14.50 6.54 -6.02
CA ARG A 75 -14.63 8.03 -6.03
C ARG A 75 -13.67 8.80 -5.09
N MET A 76 -12.76 8.09 -4.41
CA MET A 76 -11.87 8.60 -3.36
C MET A 76 -10.56 9.18 -3.90
N ALA A 77 -10.45 9.37 -5.22
CA ALA A 77 -9.33 10.06 -5.88
C ALA A 77 -9.28 11.57 -5.60
N ARG A 78 -10.40 12.17 -5.14
CA ARG A 78 -10.51 13.60 -4.85
C ARG A 78 -10.17 14.02 -3.41
N GLN A 79 -9.76 13.09 -2.54
CA GLN A 79 -9.40 13.47 -1.17
C GLN A 79 -7.96 13.95 -1.06
N HIS A 80 -7.72 14.92 -0.16
CA HIS A 80 -6.37 15.38 0.18
C HIS A 80 -5.47 14.21 0.56
N PHE A 81 -4.30 14.15 -0.09
CA PHE A 81 -3.32 13.08 0.04
C PHE A 81 -2.97 12.75 1.50
N LEU A 82 -2.76 13.78 2.32
CA LEU A 82 -2.38 13.61 3.71
C LEU A 82 -3.50 12.98 4.55
N ARG A 83 -4.75 13.44 4.39
CA ARG A 83 -5.90 12.88 5.10
C ARG A 83 -6.08 11.40 4.76
N ARG A 84 -5.94 11.05 3.48
CA ARG A 84 -6.03 9.67 3.03
C ARG A 84 -4.88 8.82 3.61
N LEU A 85 -3.64 9.31 3.58
CA LEU A 85 -2.49 8.59 4.13
C LEU A 85 -2.68 8.30 5.62
N ILE A 86 -3.07 9.30 6.41
CA ILE A 86 -3.30 9.16 7.87
C ILE A 86 -4.41 8.14 8.16
N LEU A 87 -5.56 8.24 7.49
CA LEU A 87 -6.68 7.32 7.72
C LEU A 87 -6.31 5.87 7.35
N VAL A 88 -5.57 5.67 6.26
CA VAL A 88 -5.14 4.34 5.82
C VAL A 88 -4.11 3.76 6.78
N THR A 89 -3.13 4.55 7.21
CA THR A 89 -2.16 4.11 8.22
C THR A 89 -2.86 3.75 9.52
N LEU A 90 -3.82 4.56 9.99
CA LEU A 90 -4.59 4.27 11.20
C LEU A 90 -5.36 2.96 11.09
N LEU A 91 -6.06 2.75 9.97
CA LEU A 91 -6.79 1.53 9.68
C LEU A 91 -5.86 0.30 9.72
N TYR A 92 -4.68 0.40 9.10
CA TYR A 92 -3.71 -0.68 9.07
C TYR A 92 -3.10 -0.94 10.45
N THR A 93 -2.81 0.08 11.24
CA THR A 93 -2.35 -0.10 12.62
C THR A 93 -3.36 -0.91 13.43
N VAL A 94 -4.65 -0.56 13.37
CA VAL A 94 -5.71 -1.30 14.08
C VAL A 94 -5.86 -2.72 13.52
N GLY A 95 -5.83 -2.88 12.20
CA GLY A 95 -5.96 -4.19 11.55
C GLY A 95 -4.80 -5.14 11.91
N PHE A 96 -3.55 -4.66 11.87
CA PHE A 96 -2.38 -5.44 12.26
C PHE A 96 -2.37 -5.74 13.75
N ALA A 97 -2.72 -4.79 14.62
CA ALA A 97 -2.86 -5.00 16.06
C ALA A 97 -3.79 -6.19 16.37
N LEU A 98 -4.99 -6.18 15.79
CA LEU A 98 -5.95 -7.28 15.96
C LEU A 98 -5.46 -8.59 15.36
N LEU A 99 -4.85 -8.55 14.17
CA LEU A 99 -4.30 -9.75 13.52
C LEU A 99 -3.19 -10.40 14.35
N ILE A 100 -2.28 -9.62 14.92
CA ILE A 100 -1.19 -10.15 15.77
C ILE A 100 -1.77 -10.86 16.99
N ILE A 101 -2.72 -10.23 17.70
CA ILE A 101 -3.38 -10.82 18.87
C ILE A 101 -4.08 -12.14 18.51
N ILE A 102 -4.83 -12.15 17.40
CA ILE A 102 -5.58 -13.34 16.98
C ILE A 102 -4.65 -14.48 16.55
N VAL A 103 -3.64 -14.18 15.72
CA VAL A 103 -2.72 -15.20 15.19
C VAL A 103 -1.89 -15.79 16.31
N THR A 104 -1.18 -14.96 17.09
CA THR A 104 -0.34 -15.43 18.20
C THR A 104 -1.16 -16.13 19.27
N GLY A 105 -2.36 -15.62 19.59
CA GLY A 105 -3.26 -16.27 20.55
C GLY A 105 -3.72 -17.65 20.09
N PHE A 106 -3.98 -17.84 18.79
CA PHE A 106 -4.41 -19.12 18.24
C PHE A 106 -3.27 -20.12 18.12
N THR A 107 -2.11 -19.70 17.61
CA THR A 107 -0.95 -20.58 17.46
C THR A 107 -0.34 -20.96 18.80
N GLY A 108 -0.23 -20.02 19.75
CA GLY A 108 0.23 -20.30 21.10
C GLY A 108 -0.73 -21.22 21.86
N ALA A 109 -2.04 -21.15 21.60
CA ALA A 109 -3.01 -22.11 22.13
C ALA A 109 -2.79 -23.53 21.59
N LEU A 110 -2.50 -23.66 20.29
CA LEU A 110 -2.18 -24.94 19.66
C LEU A 110 -0.88 -25.53 20.20
N GLU A 111 0.17 -24.72 20.33
CA GLU A 111 1.47 -25.14 20.86
C GLU A 111 1.35 -25.70 22.29
N ASN A 112 0.58 -25.01 23.13
CA ASN A 112 0.41 -25.37 24.52
C ASN A 112 -0.72 -26.39 24.79
N ASN A 113 -1.36 -26.93 23.74
CA ASN A 113 -2.53 -27.80 23.83
C ASN A 113 -3.65 -27.22 24.73
N LYS A 114 -3.83 -25.90 24.67
CA LYS A 114 -4.80 -25.13 25.45
C LYS A 114 -5.93 -24.65 24.55
N THR A 115 -7.08 -24.34 25.15
CA THR A 115 -8.11 -23.59 24.42
C THR A 115 -7.65 -22.14 24.23
N PHE A 116 -8.11 -21.48 23.17
CA PHE A 116 -7.78 -20.07 22.89
C PHE A 116 -7.99 -19.17 24.12
N ILE A 117 -9.14 -19.28 24.77
CA ILE A 117 -9.47 -18.49 25.97
C ILE A 117 -8.46 -18.74 27.10
N SER A 118 -8.14 -20.02 27.37
CA SER A 118 -7.18 -20.37 28.42
C SER A 118 -5.74 -19.94 28.13
N HIS A 119 -5.36 -19.84 26.85
CA HIS A 119 -4.04 -19.33 26.46
C HIS A 119 -3.99 -17.80 26.54
N VAL A 120 -5.03 -17.10 26.10
CA VAL A 120 -5.11 -15.63 26.21
C VAL A 120 -5.08 -15.16 27.67
N GLN A 121 -5.63 -15.96 28.60
CA GLN A 121 -5.57 -15.70 30.03
C GLN A 121 -4.27 -16.15 30.71
N SER A 122 -3.37 -16.81 29.98
CA SER A 122 -2.11 -17.31 30.56
C SER A 122 -1.10 -16.19 30.78
N GLU A 123 -0.24 -16.36 31.79
CA GLU A 123 0.82 -15.40 32.11
C GLU A 123 1.73 -15.14 30.90
N VAL A 124 2.07 -16.18 30.14
CA VAL A 124 2.89 -16.08 28.91
C VAL A 124 2.29 -15.10 27.89
N PHE A 125 0.98 -15.18 27.63
CA PHE A 125 0.34 -14.29 26.65
C PHE A 125 0.19 -12.86 27.19
N GLN A 126 -0.05 -12.70 28.49
CA GLN A 126 -0.12 -11.39 29.12
C GLN A 126 1.27 -10.72 29.13
N GLU A 127 2.33 -11.48 29.39
CA GLU A 127 3.71 -10.99 29.28
C GLU A 127 4.02 -10.55 27.86
N PHE A 128 3.67 -11.32 26.84
CA PHE A 128 3.83 -10.91 25.43
C PHE A 128 3.13 -9.57 25.12
N LEU A 129 1.91 -9.37 25.65
CA LEU A 129 1.15 -8.13 25.42
C LEU A 129 1.73 -6.91 26.14
N PHE A 130 2.30 -7.09 27.34
CA PHE A 130 2.68 -5.97 28.23
C PHE A 130 4.20 -5.76 28.38
N GLN A 131 5.04 -6.77 28.17
CA GLN A 131 6.51 -6.68 28.36
C GLN A 131 7.25 -6.12 27.14
N GLY A 132 6.58 -5.95 26.00
CA GLY A 132 7.10 -5.15 24.88
C GLY A 132 7.15 -5.87 23.54
N ASP A 133 7.14 -7.20 23.50
CA ASP A 133 7.23 -7.98 22.26
C ASP A 133 6.09 -7.62 21.29
N TYR A 134 4.86 -7.53 21.82
CA TYR A 134 3.71 -7.05 21.05
C TYR A 134 3.91 -5.65 20.47
N VAL A 135 4.50 -4.73 21.24
CA VAL A 135 4.72 -3.35 20.78
C VAL A 135 5.79 -3.32 19.68
N VAL A 136 6.84 -4.12 19.80
CA VAL A 136 7.93 -4.21 18.81
C VAL A 136 7.40 -4.74 17.48
N ILE A 137 6.68 -5.88 17.49
CA ILE A 137 6.10 -6.44 16.26
C ILE A 137 5.05 -5.50 15.65
N LEU A 138 4.24 -4.83 16.48
CA LEU A 138 3.28 -3.85 16.00
C LEU A 138 3.96 -2.65 15.34
N LEU A 139 5.02 -2.09 15.95
CA LEU A 139 5.80 -1.00 15.37
C LEU A 139 6.39 -1.41 14.02
N TYR A 140 6.91 -2.64 13.92
CA TYR A 140 7.43 -3.18 12.67
C TYR A 140 6.35 -3.24 11.58
N ALA A 141 5.16 -3.74 11.93
CA ALA A 141 4.00 -3.81 11.03
C ALA A 141 3.53 -2.41 10.61
N VAL A 142 3.52 -1.43 11.52
CA VAL A 142 3.12 -0.04 11.25
C VAL A 142 4.10 0.65 10.31
N ILE A 143 5.40 0.49 10.54
CA ILE A 143 6.44 1.07 9.67
C ILE A 143 6.32 0.50 8.27
N LEU A 144 6.23 -0.83 8.15
CA LEU A 144 6.11 -1.50 6.86
C LEU A 144 4.84 -1.09 6.10
N SER A 145 3.69 -1.19 6.76
CA SER A 145 2.40 -0.86 6.15
C SER A 145 2.31 0.61 5.77
N SER A 146 2.90 1.52 6.56
CA SER A 146 2.97 2.95 6.24
C SER A 146 3.90 3.20 5.04
N ALA A 147 5.08 2.58 5.01
CA ALA A 147 6.02 2.71 3.90
C ALA A 147 5.41 2.21 2.58
N LEU A 148 4.81 1.03 2.60
CA LEU A 148 4.10 0.49 1.43
C LEU A 148 2.93 1.42 1.02
N SER A 149 2.11 1.85 1.97
CA SER A 149 1.01 2.80 1.70
C SER A 149 1.49 4.08 1.03
N PHE A 150 2.62 4.62 1.48
CA PHE A 150 3.23 5.80 0.91
C PHE A 150 3.69 5.55 -0.53
N VAL A 151 4.46 4.48 -0.78
CA VAL A 151 4.95 4.13 -2.12
C VAL A 151 3.80 3.97 -3.11
N PHE A 152 2.75 3.23 -2.76
CA PHE A 152 1.59 3.04 -3.63
C PHE A 152 0.70 4.28 -3.76
N SER A 153 0.74 5.19 -2.78
CA SER A 153 0.08 6.49 -2.91
C SER A 153 0.85 7.43 -3.82
N MET A 154 2.18 7.37 -3.81
CA MET A 154 3.07 8.11 -4.71
C MET A 154 2.96 7.63 -6.16
N GLN A 155 2.94 6.32 -6.39
CA GLN A 155 2.77 5.72 -7.73
C GLN A 155 1.46 6.13 -8.41
N ARG A 156 0.44 6.57 -7.66
CA ARG A 156 -0.80 7.11 -8.22
C ARG A 156 -0.69 8.56 -8.71
N LYS A 157 0.20 9.34 -8.11
CA LYS A 157 0.36 10.77 -8.39
C LYS A 157 1.48 11.05 -9.38
N VAL A 158 2.53 10.25 -9.32
CA VAL A 158 3.71 10.37 -10.16
C VAL A 158 3.88 9.05 -10.87
N ASP A 159 4.12 9.09 -12.18
CA ASP A 159 4.41 7.88 -12.95
C ASP A 159 5.59 7.14 -12.27
N GLY A 160 5.36 5.88 -11.90
CA GLY A 160 6.35 5.07 -11.19
C GLY A 160 7.68 4.99 -11.93
N ARG A 161 7.67 5.10 -13.26
CA ARG A 161 8.91 5.19 -14.07
C ARG A 161 9.71 6.44 -13.79
N VAL A 162 9.06 7.58 -13.57
CA VAL A 162 9.75 8.85 -13.26
C VAL A 162 10.45 8.75 -11.91
N ILE A 163 9.77 8.19 -10.89
CA ILE A 163 10.36 7.96 -9.57
C ILE A 163 11.58 7.04 -9.68
N TRP A 164 11.44 5.90 -10.37
CA TRP A 164 12.54 4.94 -10.50
C TRP A 164 13.72 5.51 -11.29
N ASN A 165 13.46 6.27 -12.36
CA ASN A 165 14.50 6.95 -13.12
C ASN A 165 15.22 8.02 -12.28
N MET A 166 14.52 8.67 -11.35
CA MET A 166 15.12 9.63 -10.43
C MET A 166 16.02 8.94 -9.40
N VAL A 167 15.54 7.89 -8.74
CA VAL A 167 16.31 7.13 -7.73
C VAL A 167 17.51 6.40 -8.34
N SER A 168 17.35 5.81 -9.54
CA SER A 168 18.45 5.15 -10.25
C SER A 168 19.50 6.11 -10.82
N GLY A 169 19.32 7.43 -10.66
CA GLY A 169 20.22 8.43 -11.21
C GLY A 169 20.20 8.51 -12.74
N LYS A 170 19.16 7.99 -13.40
CA LYS A 170 19.04 8.03 -14.88
C LYS A 170 19.11 9.47 -15.39
N TYR A 171 18.60 10.43 -14.64
CA TYR A 171 18.62 11.86 -14.98
C TYR A 171 19.92 12.58 -14.59
N ALA A 172 20.86 11.92 -13.90
CA ALA A 172 22.12 12.55 -13.47
C ALA A 172 23.12 12.73 -14.62
N LYS A 173 22.97 11.98 -15.71
CA LYS A 173 23.77 12.13 -16.93
C LYS A 173 22.85 12.46 -18.10
N PRO A 174 23.10 13.53 -18.88
CA PRO A 174 22.35 13.81 -20.10
C PRO A 174 22.39 12.59 -21.03
N LYS A 175 21.23 12.23 -21.59
CA LYS A 175 21.09 11.16 -22.58
C LYS A 175 20.21 11.66 -23.71
N GLU A 176 20.59 11.37 -24.95
CA GLU A 176 19.71 11.56 -26.09
C GLU A 176 18.56 10.55 -26.02
N GLU A 177 17.33 11.03 -26.08
CA GLU A 177 16.11 10.20 -26.11
C GLU A 177 15.19 10.73 -27.21
N GLU A 178 14.74 9.86 -28.11
CA GLU A 178 13.69 10.21 -29.07
C GLU A 178 12.35 10.31 -28.35
N ARG A 179 11.82 11.53 -28.24
CA ARG A 179 10.53 11.83 -27.62
C ARG A 179 9.71 12.73 -28.52
N ILE A 180 8.41 12.46 -28.58
CA ILE A 180 7.45 13.38 -29.18
C ILE A 180 7.14 14.45 -28.14
N PHE A 181 7.49 15.70 -28.44
CA PHE A 181 7.14 16.86 -27.62
C PHE A 181 5.85 17.48 -28.17
N MET A 182 4.90 17.75 -27.27
CA MET A 182 3.64 18.41 -27.59
C MET A 182 3.53 19.67 -26.75
N PHE A 183 3.26 20.78 -27.41
CA PHE A 183 2.88 22.03 -26.77
C PHE A 183 1.38 22.20 -26.94
N LEU A 184 0.68 22.32 -25.81
CA LEU A 184 -0.74 22.59 -25.75
C LEU A 184 -0.89 23.89 -24.96
N ASP A 185 -1.60 24.84 -25.56
CA ASP A 185 -1.96 26.08 -24.91
C ASP A 185 -3.46 26.32 -25.08
N MET A 186 -4.06 26.99 -24.12
CA MET A 186 -5.46 27.37 -24.19
C MET A 186 -5.63 28.61 -25.05
N LYS A 187 -6.50 28.52 -26.04
CA LYS A 187 -6.90 29.68 -26.84
C LYS A 187 -7.57 30.72 -25.94
N ASP A 188 -7.17 31.99 -26.11
CA ASP A 188 -7.76 33.15 -25.41
C ASP A 188 -7.68 33.07 -23.87
N SER A 189 -6.69 32.38 -23.32
CA SER A 189 -6.51 32.16 -21.87
C SER A 189 -6.51 33.46 -21.04
N THR A 190 -5.88 34.52 -21.54
CA THR A 190 -5.88 35.85 -20.89
C THR A 190 -7.29 36.41 -20.75
N LYS A 191 -8.07 36.39 -21.84
CA LYS A 191 -9.44 36.92 -21.84
C LYS A 191 -10.33 36.10 -20.90
N ILE A 192 -10.19 34.78 -20.92
CA ILE A 192 -10.91 33.87 -20.02
C ILE A 192 -10.55 34.15 -18.56
N ALA A 193 -9.28 34.42 -18.24
CA ALA A 193 -8.84 34.77 -16.90
C ALA A 193 -9.41 36.13 -16.43
N GLU A 194 -9.44 37.12 -17.32
CA GLU A 194 -10.03 38.45 -17.05
C GLU A 194 -11.54 38.36 -16.81
N GLU A 195 -12.26 37.53 -17.58
CA GLU A 195 -13.71 37.34 -17.44
C GLU A 195 -14.10 36.53 -16.19
N LEU A 196 -13.34 35.48 -15.85
CA LEU A 196 -13.63 34.61 -14.71
C LEU A 196 -13.10 35.15 -13.37
N GLY A 197 -12.03 35.94 -13.42
CA GLY A 197 -11.24 36.31 -12.24
C GLY A 197 -10.36 35.17 -11.73
N GLU A 198 -9.34 35.51 -10.93
CA GLU A 198 -8.22 34.62 -10.56
C GLU A 198 -8.67 33.25 -10.01
N MET A 199 -9.56 33.24 -9.02
CA MET A 199 -9.96 32.00 -8.33
C MET A 199 -10.75 31.04 -9.23
N ARG A 200 -11.71 31.56 -9.99
CA ARG A 200 -12.54 30.74 -10.89
C ARG A 200 -11.76 30.27 -12.11
N PHE A 201 -10.82 31.07 -12.59
CA PHE A 201 -9.88 30.62 -13.61
C PHE A 201 -9.03 29.45 -13.10
N PHE A 202 -8.54 29.51 -11.85
CA PHE A 202 -7.78 28.40 -11.25
C PHE A 202 -8.62 27.12 -11.09
N GLU A 203 -9.88 27.24 -10.69
CA GLU A 203 -10.83 26.11 -10.64
C GLU A 203 -11.09 25.53 -12.04
N PHE A 204 -11.34 26.40 -13.03
CA PHE A 204 -11.53 26.00 -14.42
C PHE A 204 -10.32 25.22 -14.98
N ILE A 205 -9.10 25.69 -14.70
CA ILE A 205 -7.87 25.03 -15.11
C ILE A 205 -7.72 23.67 -14.43
N ASN A 206 -8.00 23.59 -13.13
CA ASN A 206 -7.95 22.32 -12.39
C ASN A 206 -8.95 21.30 -12.95
N ASP A 207 -10.18 21.72 -13.25
CA ASP A 207 -11.20 20.88 -13.86
C ASP A 207 -10.75 20.41 -15.25
N PHE A 208 -10.23 21.31 -16.10
CA PHE A 208 -9.71 20.96 -17.43
C PHE A 208 -8.57 19.93 -17.39
N PHE A 209 -7.69 19.98 -16.38
CA PHE A 209 -6.61 18.99 -16.22
C PHE A 209 -7.04 17.69 -15.57
N THR A 210 -8.20 17.65 -14.89
CA THR A 210 -8.69 16.46 -14.19
C THR A 210 -9.81 15.70 -14.90
N ASP A 211 -10.43 16.29 -15.93
CA ASP A 211 -11.31 15.62 -16.90
C ASP A 211 -10.54 14.72 -17.91
#